data_AF-A0A135YNI9-F1
#
_entry.id   AF-A0A135YNI9-F1
#
_cell.length_a   1.000
_cell.length_b   1.000
_cell.length_c   1.000
_cell.angle_alpha   90.00
_cell.angle_beta   90.00
_cell.angle_gamma   90.00
#
_symmetry.space_group_name_H-M   'P 1'
#
loop_
_entity.id
_entity.type
_entity.pdbx_description
1 polymer ?
#
loop_
_entity_poly.entity_id
_entity_poly.type
_entity_poly.pdbx_seq_one_letter_code
_entity_poly.pdbx_strand_id
1 'polypeptide(L)'
;MATNKRYYWIKLKEEFFTDKRIKRLRKISGGDTYTIIYLKLLLLSLKDEGKLYYDGVESDFIKELALTIDETDDDVMVTVNYLINQGLLEVVTENDEYYLTEIPNLIGSETAWAEKKRRYRQNKQRTLSLMSPTHVRQEIEI
;
A
#
# COMPACT_ATOMS: atom_id res chain seq x y z
N MET A 1 19.29 -21.45 7.09
CA MET A 1 19.05 -20.19 7.84
C MET A 1 17.59 -19.81 7.66
N ALA A 2 16.84 -19.58 8.73
CA ALA A 2 15.45 -19.13 8.61
C ALA A 2 15.44 -17.73 8.00
N THR A 3 14.91 -17.59 6.79
CA THR A 3 14.70 -16.28 6.18
C THR A 3 13.72 -15.51 7.06
N ASN A 4 14.20 -14.42 7.68
CA ASN A 4 13.36 -13.55 8.49
C ASN A 4 12.32 -12.92 7.56
N LYS A 5 11.08 -13.45 7.58
CA LYS A 5 9.97 -12.88 6.81
C LYS A 5 9.74 -11.44 7.28
N ARG A 6 9.75 -10.51 6.32
CA ARG A 6 9.37 -9.11 6.52
C ARG A 6 7.96 -8.90 5.99
N TYR A 7 7.17 -8.14 6.72
CA TYR A 7 5.85 -7.72 6.29
C TYR A 7 5.92 -6.26 5.88
N TYR A 8 5.26 -5.94 4.77
CA TYR A 8 5.16 -4.61 4.22
C TYR A 8 3.69 -4.19 4.23
N TRP A 9 3.42 -2.94 4.56
CA TRP A 9 2.09 -2.34 4.44
C TRP A 9 2.22 -0.91 3.95
N ILE A 10 1.19 -0.45 3.24
CA ILE A 10 1.03 0.96 2.89
C ILE A 10 0.25 1.62 4.01
N LYS A 11 0.79 2.70 4.58
CA LYS A 11 0.00 3.60 5.43
C LYS A 11 -0.59 4.70 4.55
N LEU A 12 -1.85 4.52 4.16
CA LEU A 12 -2.56 5.52 3.37
C LEU A 12 -2.78 6.80 4.21
N LYS A 13 -2.38 7.96 3.69
CA LYS A 13 -2.65 9.27 4.31
C LYS A 13 -4.16 9.52 4.34
N GLU A 14 -4.65 10.21 5.37
CA GLU A 14 -6.06 10.60 5.48
C GLU A 14 -6.49 11.45 4.27
N GLU A 15 -5.56 12.25 3.76
CA GLU A 15 -5.77 13.15 2.64
C GLU A 15 -5.59 12.49 1.26
N PHE A 16 -5.33 11.19 1.16
CA PHE A 16 -5.07 10.53 -0.12
C PHE A 16 -6.18 10.79 -1.14
N PHE A 17 -7.44 10.57 -0.75
CA PHE A 17 -8.59 10.82 -1.63
C PHE A 17 -8.99 12.29 -1.71
N THR A 18 -8.42 13.16 -0.87
CA THR A 18 -8.68 14.61 -0.92
C THR A 18 -7.64 15.37 -1.74
N ASP A 19 -6.47 14.76 -2.00
CA ASP A 19 -5.45 15.26 -2.92
C ASP A 19 -6.06 15.55 -4.29
N LYS A 20 -5.79 16.75 -4.81
CA LYS A 20 -6.29 17.23 -6.09
C LYS A 20 -5.84 16.34 -7.26
N ARG A 21 -4.63 15.78 -7.20
CA ARG A 21 -4.09 14.84 -8.20
C ARG A 21 -4.90 13.54 -8.24
N ILE A 22 -5.24 13.00 -7.08
CA ILE A 22 -6.05 11.77 -6.96
C ILE A 22 -7.52 12.03 -7.33
N LYS A 23 -8.09 13.16 -6.88
CA LYS A 23 -9.44 13.59 -7.31
C LYS A 23 -9.53 13.77 -8.82
N ARG A 24 -8.48 14.29 -9.46
CA ARG A 24 -8.45 14.47 -10.91
C ARG A 24 -8.35 13.12 -11.64
N LEU A 25 -7.55 12.17 -11.14
CA LEU A 25 -7.49 10.80 -11.68
C LEU A 25 -8.87 10.14 -11.68
N ARG A 26 -9.56 10.23 -10.54
CA ARG A 26 -10.90 9.64 -10.34
C ARG A 26 -12.02 10.29 -11.17
N LYS A 27 -11.80 11.48 -11.73
CA LYS A 27 -12.77 12.15 -12.61
C LYS A 27 -12.71 11.68 -14.05
N ILE A 28 -11.65 10.97 -14.43
CA ILE A 28 -11.53 10.36 -15.76
C ILE A 28 -12.48 9.15 -15.83
N SER A 29 -13.01 8.84 -17.01
CA SER A 29 -13.73 7.58 -17.21
C SER A 29 -12.82 6.40 -16.85
N GLY A 30 -13.29 5.48 -16.02
CA GLY A 30 -12.44 4.40 -15.49
C GLY A 30 -11.50 4.83 -14.35
N GLY A 31 -11.63 6.06 -13.84
CA GLY A 31 -10.73 6.61 -12.81
C GLY A 31 -10.68 5.83 -11.49
N ASP A 32 -11.73 5.08 -11.15
CA ASP A 32 -11.70 4.17 -10.00
C ASP A 32 -10.76 2.97 -10.26
N THR A 33 -10.75 2.40 -11.47
CA THR A 33 -9.78 1.37 -11.92
C THR A 33 -8.36 1.93 -11.86
N TYR A 34 -8.12 3.12 -12.40
CA TYR A 34 -6.78 3.73 -12.39
C TYR A 34 -6.28 4.03 -10.97
N THR A 35 -7.19 4.35 -10.06
CA THR A 35 -6.84 4.54 -8.64
C THR A 35 -6.45 3.21 -7.99
N ILE A 36 -7.14 2.11 -8.32
CA ILE A 36 -6.77 0.77 -7.87
C ILE A 36 -5.40 0.37 -8.43
N ILE A 37 -5.15 0.59 -9.73
CA ILE A 37 -3.84 0.36 -10.36
C ILE A 37 -2.75 1.12 -9.61
N TYR A 38 -2.94 2.42 -9.33
CA TYR A 38 -1.95 3.19 -8.58
C TYR A 38 -1.66 2.60 -7.20
N LEU A 39 -2.68 2.16 -6.46
CA LEU A 39 -2.51 1.49 -5.17
C LEU A 39 -1.78 0.15 -5.29
N LYS A 40 -2.04 -0.63 -6.34
CA LYS A 40 -1.32 -1.88 -6.63
C LYS A 40 0.17 -1.61 -6.91
N LEU A 41 0.48 -0.57 -7.71
CA LEU A 41 1.87 -0.16 -7.99
C LEU A 41 2.60 0.30 -6.72
N LEU A 42 1.94 1.10 -5.87
CA LEU A 42 2.49 1.46 -4.56
C LEU A 42 2.83 0.23 -3.72
N LEU A 43 1.95 -0.79 -3.73
CA LEU A 43 2.16 -2.02 -2.96
C LEU A 43 3.32 -2.85 -3.52
N LEU A 44 3.39 -2.97 -4.84
CA LEU A 44 4.41 -3.72 -5.56
C LEU A 44 5.81 -3.16 -5.25
N SER A 45 5.93 -1.83 -5.29
CA SER A 45 7.20 -1.12 -5.07
C SER A 45 7.73 -1.15 -3.62
N LEU A 46 6.93 -1.59 -2.64
CA LEU A 46 7.32 -1.54 -1.23
C LEU A 46 8.57 -2.37 -0.90
N LYS A 47 8.79 -3.47 -1.63
CA LYS A 47 9.94 -4.36 -1.39
C LYS A 47 11.26 -3.68 -1.80
N ASP A 48 11.18 -2.77 -2.75
CA ASP A 48 12.32 -2.18 -3.45
C ASP A 48 12.35 -0.65 -3.28
N GLU A 49 11.88 -0.19 -2.11
CA GLU A 49 11.95 1.21 -1.66
C GLU A 49 11.29 2.21 -2.63
N GLY A 50 10.26 1.78 -3.35
CA GLY A 50 9.50 2.61 -4.29
C GLY A 50 9.88 2.44 -5.74
N LYS A 51 10.79 1.52 -6.05
CA LYS A 51 11.20 1.18 -7.41
C LYS A 51 10.30 0.11 -8.03
N LEU A 52 10.10 0.21 -9.33
CA LEU A 52 9.50 -0.80 -10.19
C LEU A 52 10.52 -1.15 -11.28
N TYR A 53 10.65 -2.44 -11.55
CA TYR A 53 11.63 -2.98 -12.51
C TYR A 53 10.93 -3.64 -13.69
N TYR A 54 11.69 -3.77 -14.76
CA TYR A 54 11.34 -4.53 -15.94
C TYR A 54 12.29 -5.74 -16.04
N ASP A 55 11.76 -6.93 -15.83
CA ASP A 55 12.50 -8.20 -15.86
C ASP A 55 12.66 -8.74 -17.29
N GLY A 56 11.99 -8.14 -18.29
CA GLY A 56 12.10 -8.51 -19.71
C GLY A 56 11.32 -9.79 -20.07
N VAL A 57 10.29 -10.12 -19.28
CA VAL A 57 9.42 -11.28 -19.50
C VAL A 57 8.43 -10.99 -20.62
N GLU A 58 7.93 -9.75 -20.69
CA GLU A 58 7.01 -9.28 -21.74
C GLU A 58 7.74 -8.46 -22.81
N SER A 59 6.99 -7.93 -23.80
CA SER A 59 7.59 -7.10 -24.86
C SER A 59 7.95 -5.68 -24.41
N ASP A 60 7.26 -5.18 -23.38
CA ASP A 60 7.48 -3.84 -22.83
C ASP A 60 7.10 -3.78 -21.35
N PHE A 61 7.54 -2.72 -20.68
CA PHE A 61 7.30 -2.47 -19.26
C PHE A 61 5.82 -2.41 -18.88
N ILE A 62 4.97 -1.86 -19.76
CA ILE A 62 3.55 -1.69 -19.46
C ILE A 62 2.84 -3.04 -19.44
N LYS A 63 3.14 -3.91 -20.40
CA LYS A 63 2.60 -5.27 -20.44
C LYS A 63 3.08 -6.12 -19.28
N GLU A 64 4.35 -5.99 -18.91
CA GLU A 64 4.87 -6.71 -17.76
C GLU A 64 4.21 -6.26 -16.45
N LEU A 65 4.03 -4.94 -16.28
CA LEU A 65 3.27 -4.40 -15.16
C LEU A 65 1.83 -4.91 -15.17
N ALA A 66 1.15 -4.84 -16.31
CA ALA A 66 -0.23 -5.29 -16.48
C ALA A 66 -0.39 -6.76 -16.09
N LEU A 67 0.51 -7.62 -16.54
CA LEU A 67 0.57 -9.03 -16.15
C LEU A 67 0.82 -9.19 -14.64
N THR A 68 1.75 -8.41 -14.07
CA THR A 68 2.14 -8.51 -12.66
C THR A 68 1.01 -8.10 -11.72
N ILE A 69 0.24 -7.08 -12.08
CA ILE A 69 -0.84 -6.54 -11.24
C ILE A 69 -2.23 -7.07 -11.61
N ASP A 70 -2.32 -7.93 -12.63
CA ASP A 70 -3.56 -8.53 -13.17
C ASP A 70 -4.56 -7.46 -13.62
N GLU A 71 -4.14 -6.61 -14.54
CA GLU A 71 -4.91 -5.50 -15.13
C GLU A 71 -4.69 -5.45 -16.65
N THR A 72 -5.48 -4.64 -17.38
CA THR A 72 -5.34 -4.53 -18.83
C THR A 72 -4.19 -3.59 -19.23
N ASP A 73 -3.52 -3.89 -20.35
CA ASP A 73 -2.43 -3.05 -20.91
C ASP A 73 -2.88 -1.59 -21.09
N ASP A 74 -4.09 -1.38 -21.59
CA ASP A 74 -4.65 -0.04 -21.83
C ASP A 74 -4.84 0.74 -20.51
N ASP A 75 -5.42 0.10 -19.48
CA ASP A 75 -5.65 0.76 -18.20
C ASP A 75 -4.33 1.08 -17.48
N VAL A 76 -3.35 0.18 -17.56
CA VAL A 76 -2.00 0.41 -17.01
C VAL A 76 -1.29 1.53 -17.77
N MET A 77 -1.34 1.53 -19.10
CA MET A 77 -0.77 2.59 -19.94
C MET A 77 -1.34 3.96 -19.57
N VAL A 78 -2.67 4.08 -19.49
CA VAL A 78 -3.34 5.34 -19.12
C VAL A 78 -2.92 5.78 -17.71
N THR A 79 -2.88 4.84 -16.77
CA THR A 79 -2.51 5.14 -15.38
C THR A 79 -1.06 5.60 -15.27
N VAL A 80 -0.09 4.85 -15.82
CA VAL A 80 1.34 5.18 -15.78
C VAL A 80 1.60 6.56 -16.39
N ASN A 81 1.04 6.84 -17.56
CA ASN A 81 1.17 8.15 -18.20
C ASN A 81 0.59 9.28 -17.35
N TYR A 82 -0.56 9.06 -16.72
CA TYR A 82 -1.14 10.05 -15.81
C TYR A 82 -0.22 10.31 -14.61
N LEU A 83 0.31 9.26 -13.98
CA LEU A 83 1.16 9.38 -12.81
C LEU A 83 2.45 10.14 -13.13
N ILE A 84 3.08 9.87 -14.28
CA ILE A 84 4.26 10.62 -14.76
C ILE A 84 3.93 12.10 -14.92
N ASN A 85 2.83 12.41 -15.61
CA ASN A 85 2.40 13.79 -15.84
C ASN A 85 2.04 14.55 -14.55
N GLN A 86 1.69 13.86 -13.47
CA GLN A 86 1.39 14.47 -12.16
C GLN A 86 2.57 14.42 -11.18
N GLY A 87 3.74 13.92 -11.60
CA GLY A 87 4.93 13.76 -10.75
C GLY A 87 4.74 12.74 -9.62
N LEU A 88 3.82 11.78 -9.81
CA LEU A 88 3.57 10.67 -8.87
C LEU A 88 4.43 9.44 -9.21
N LEU A 89 4.96 9.39 -10.43
CA LEU A 89 5.88 8.39 -10.93
C LEU A 89 6.99 9.10 -11.73
N GLU A 90 8.24 8.78 -11.47
CA GLU A 90 9.40 9.31 -12.19
C GLU A 90 10.06 8.20 -13.02
N VAL A 91 10.46 8.54 -14.25
CA VAL A 91 11.21 7.63 -15.11
C VAL A 91 12.70 7.93 -14.93
N VAL A 92 13.45 6.95 -14.44
CA VAL A 92 14.90 7.03 -14.27
C VAL A 92 15.54 6.45 -15.53
N THR A 93 15.78 7.32 -16.51
CA THR A 93 16.24 6.96 -17.86
C THR A 93 17.58 6.24 -17.89
N GLU A 94 18.39 6.36 -16.84
CA GLU A 94 19.72 5.72 -16.78
C GLU A 94 19.63 4.20 -16.59
N ASN A 95 18.55 3.69 -16.01
CA ASN A 95 18.39 2.27 -15.65
C ASN A 95 17.08 1.63 -16.13
N ASP A 96 16.27 2.32 -16.94
CA ASP A 96 14.90 1.92 -17.28
C ASP A 96 14.03 1.63 -16.02
N GLU A 97 14.31 2.33 -14.93
CA GLU A 97 13.62 2.16 -13.65
C GLU A 97 12.49 3.18 -13.51
N TYR A 98 11.40 2.78 -12.85
CA TYR A 98 10.31 3.69 -12.50
C TYR A 98 10.25 3.86 -10.99
N TYR A 99 10.15 5.10 -10.53
CA TYR A 99 10.17 5.45 -9.10
C TYR A 99 8.88 6.12 -8.65
N LEU A 100 8.23 5.58 -7.62
CA LEU A 100 7.03 6.14 -7.02
C LEU A 100 7.38 7.16 -5.93
N THR A 101 7.15 8.44 -6.22
CA THR A 101 7.67 9.57 -5.43
C THR A 101 7.05 9.71 -4.03
N GLU A 102 5.85 9.19 -3.82
CA GLU A 102 5.15 9.29 -2.52
C GLU A 102 5.55 8.20 -1.52
N ILE A 103 6.29 7.17 -1.96
CA ILE A 103 6.61 5.99 -1.17
C ILE A 103 7.36 6.28 0.14
N PRO A 104 8.39 7.15 0.18
CA PRO A 104 9.08 7.49 1.43
C PRO A 104 8.14 8.02 2.53
N ASN A 105 7.01 8.64 2.13
CA ASN A 105 6.01 9.19 3.04
C ASN A 105 4.90 8.19 3.42
N LEU A 106 4.87 7.00 2.81
CA LEU A 106 3.81 6.01 2.91
C LEU A 106 4.27 4.67 3.53
N ILE A 107 5.58 4.43 3.64
CA ILE A 107 6.14 3.15 4.14
C ILE A 107 6.18 3.08 5.67
N GLY A 108 5.75 1.93 6.19
CA GLY A 108 6.26 1.36 7.44
C GLY A 108 6.72 -0.09 7.22
N SER A 109 7.67 -0.57 8.00
CA SER A 109 8.07 -1.99 8.00
C SER A 109 8.16 -2.51 9.44
N GLU A 110 7.75 -3.77 9.67
CA GLU A 110 7.93 -4.47 10.95
C GLU A 110 8.45 -5.88 10.68
N THR A 111 9.28 -6.37 11.61
CA THR A 111 9.78 -7.75 11.57
C THR A 111 8.67 -8.71 12.01
N ALA A 112 8.76 -9.99 11.62
CA ALA A 112 7.80 -11.01 12.06
C ALA A 112 7.68 -11.11 13.59
N TRP A 113 8.76 -10.81 14.33
CA TRP A 113 8.72 -10.76 15.79
C TRP A 113 7.93 -9.54 16.31
N ALA A 114 8.15 -8.37 15.70
CA ALA A 114 7.41 -7.15 16.03
C ALA A 114 5.91 -7.30 15.72
N GLU A 115 5.56 -7.92 14.58
CA GLU A 115 4.18 -8.27 14.22
C GLU A 115 3.55 -9.21 15.25
N LYS A 116 4.23 -10.31 15.61
CA LYS A 116 3.77 -11.27 16.63
C LYS A 116 3.52 -10.59 17.97
N LYS A 117 4.41 -9.68 18.38
CA LYS A 117 4.27 -8.90 19.62
C LYS A 117 3.12 -7.90 19.55
N ARG A 118 2.90 -7.24 18.41
CA ARG A 118 1.74 -6.37 18.16
C ARG A 118 0.43 -7.16 18.26
N ARG A 119 0.32 -8.31 17.58
CA ARG A 119 -0.84 -9.21 17.66
C ARG A 119 -1.10 -9.70 19.08
N TYR A 120 -0.06 -10.10 19.82
CA TYR A 120 -0.19 -10.51 21.21
C TYR A 120 -0.80 -9.40 22.08
N ARG A 121 -0.33 -8.15 21.93
CA ARG A 121 -0.87 -6.99 22.67
C ARG A 121 -2.33 -6.71 22.32
N GLN A 122 -2.69 -6.75 21.03
CA GLN A 122 -4.08 -6.56 20.59
C GLN A 122 -5.00 -7.66 21.12
N ASN A 123 -4.57 -8.91 21.09
CA ASN A 123 -5.34 -10.03 21.64
C ASN A 123 -5.52 -9.90 23.14
N LYS A 124 -4.46 -9.55 23.89
CA LYS A 124 -4.55 -9.31 25.34
C LYS A 124 -5.53 -8.18 25.66
N GLN A 125 -5.51 -7.07 24.91
CA GLN A 125 -6.49 -5.98 25.07
C GLN A 125 -7.92 -6.43 24.76
N ARG A 126 -8.12 -7.22 23.71
CA ARG A 126 -9.44 -7.81 23.40
C ARG A 126 -9.94 -8.75 24.51
N THR A 127 -9.08 -9.60 25.05
CA THR A 127 -9.45 -10.50 26.16
C THR A 127 -9.79 -9.71 27.42
N LEU A 128 -9.01 -8.68 27.77
CA LEU A 128 -9.29 -7.80 28.90
C LEU A 128 -10.60 -7.01 28.72
N SER A 129 -10.92 -6.59 27.49
CA SER A 129 -12.19 -5.93 27.15
C SER A 129 -13.41 -6.86 27.25
N LEU A 130 -13.22 -8.18 27.13
CA LEU A 130 -14.29 -9.19 27.29
C LEU A 130 -14.47 -9.63 28.75
N MET A 131 -13.49 -9.33 29.60
CA MET A 131 -13.51 -9.55 31.04
C MET A 131 -13.94 -8.28 31.78
N SER A 132 -15.09 -7.71 31.42
CA SER A 132 -15.74 -6.70 32.28
C SER A 132 -16.12 -7.37 33.60
N PRO A 133 -15.85 -6.77 34.78
CA PRO A 133 -16.18 -7.40 36.04
C PRO A 133 -17.70 -7.45 36.22
N THR A 134 -18.29 -8.64 36.12
CA THR A 134 -19.61 -8.90 36.68
C THR A 134 -19.47 -8.93 38.21
N HIS A 135 -20.33 -8.16 38.88
CA HIS A 135 -20.49 -8.02 40.35
C HIS A 135 -19.66 -6.91 41.00
N VAL A 136 -20.08 -5.66 40.77
CA VAL A 136 -19.95 -4.61 41.79
C VAL A 136 -20.93 -4.97 42.91
N ARG A 137 -20.43 -5.49 44.04
CA ARG A 137 -21.24 -5.55 45.27
C ARG A 137 -21.49 -4.12 45.74
N GLN A 138 -22.75 -3.68 45.69
CA GLN A 138 -23.19 -2.50 46.41
C GLN A 138 -23.30 -2.89 47.88
N GLU A 139 -22.37 -2.42 48.72
CA GLU A 139 -22.59 -2.41 50.16
C GLU A 139 -23.65 -1.33 50.44
N ILE A 140 -24.79 -1.79 50.97
CA ILE A 140 -25.85 -0.92 51.47
C ILE A 140 -25.44 -0.53 52.89
N GLU A 141 -25.14 0.75 53.10
CA GLU A 141 -25.05 1.37 54.43
C GLU A 141 -26.45 1.43 55.04
N ILE A 142 -26.71 0.65 56.10
CA ILE A 142 -27.60 0.99 57.24
C ILE A 142 -26.99 0.38 58.51
#